data_AF-A0A0L8KR76-F1
#
_entry.id   AF-A0A0L8KR76-F1
#
_cell.length_a   1.000
_cell.length_b   1.000
_cell.length_c   1.000
_cell.angle_alpha   90.00
_cell.angle_beta   90.00
_cell.angle_gamma   90.00
#
_symmetry.space_group_name_H-M   'P 1'
#
loop_
_entity.id
_entity.type
_entity.pdbx_description
1 polymer ?
#
loop_
_entity_poly.entity_id
_entity_poly.type
_entity_poly.pdbx_seq_one_letter_code
_entity_poly.pdbx_strand_id
1 'polypeptide(L)'
;MAAPTAYSLIATDLDGTLLRGDDTLSDRSLAALARVAAAGARHLVVTGRPAPRVRPLLDDLGSRGLAVCGQGAQVYDAGADRLLWSVTLDRELAETALGKIEAEVGEVYAAVDQDGVDGLTLIEPGYLMPHPTLPAVRVGRRDDLWREPISKVLLRHPDLSDDELAATARAAIGSLATVTMSGPGTVELQPCGITKATGLALAADHLGLGPEHTVAFGDMPNDIPMFDWAAHGVAMANAHPELQSVADEITLSNEDDGVAAVLERLFGCG
;
A
#
# COMPACT_ATOMS: atom_id res chain seq x y z
N MET A 1 33.02 -0.62 -16.54
CA MET A 1 31.96 0.13 -15.84
C MET A 1 30.78 0.18 -16.77
N ALA A 2 29.61 -0.33 -16.36
CA ALA A 2 28.37 -0.14 -17.13
C ALA A 2 28.11 1.37 -17.27
N ALA A 3 27.57 1.80 -18.41
CA ALA A 3 27.10 3.17 -18.54
C ALA A 3 26.04 3.44 -17.46
N PRO A 4 26.00 4.63 -16.83
CA PRO A 4 24.97 4.93 -15.85
C PRO A 4 23.60 4.81 -16.53
N THR A 5 22.72 3.98 -15.96
CA THR A 5 21.33 3.90 -16.39
C THR A 5 20.63 5.22 -16.06
N ALA A 6 19.70 5.66 -16.90
CA ALA A 6 18.97 6.91 -16.68
C ALA A 6 18.19 6.90 -15.34
N TYR A 7 17.75 5.72 -14.91
CA TYR A 7 17.05 5.48 -13.65
C TYR A 7 17.83 4.50 -12.77
N SER A 8 17.88 4.81 -11.47
CA SER A 8 18.55 4.00 -10.43
C SER A 8 17.55 3.42 -9.42
N LEU A 9 16.31 3.91 -9.41
CA LEU A 9 15.22 3.42 -8.56
C LEU A 9 13.97 3.15 -9.40
N ILE A 10 13.37 1.98 -9.20
CA ILE A 10 12.15 1.53 -9.84
C ILE A 10 11.14 1.31 -8.71
N ALA A 11 10.11 2.12 -8.63
CA ALA A 11 9.02 1.99 -7.67
C ALA A 11 7.80 1.39 -8.37
N THR A 12 7.24 0.29 -7.88
CA THR A 12 6.04 -0.32 -8.48
C THR A 12 4.96 -0.55 -7.45
N ASP A 13 3.72 -0.18 -7.76
CA ASP A 13 2.59 -0.82 -7.08
C ASP A 13 2.52 -2.32 -7.39
N LEU A 14 1.72 -3.04 -6.60
CA LEU A 14 1.47 -4.46 -6.75
C LEU A 14 0.18 -4.73 -7.52
N ASP A 15 -0.96 -4.60 -6.85
CA ASP A 15 -2.28 -4.89 -7.35
C ASP A 15 -2.57 -4.04 -8.60
N GLY A 16 -3.06 -4.66 -9.68
CA GLY A 16 -3.35 -3.93 -10.92
C GLY A 16 -2.12 -3.35 -11.66
N THR A 17 -0.91 -3.57 -11.15
CA THR A 17 0.35 -3.02 -11.70
C THR A 17 1.40 -4.08 -11.97
N LEU A 18 2.07 -4.59 -10.93
CA LEU A 18 3.09 -5.64 -11.07
C LEU A 18 2.47 -7.04 -11.04
N LEU A 19 1.41 -7.22 -10.25
CA LEU A 19 0.67 -8.47 -10.13
C LEU A 19 -0.39 -8.59 -11.22
N ARG A 20 -0.59 -9.82 -11.67
CA ARG A 20 -1.77 -10.21 -12.46
C ARG A 20 -3.01 -10.23 -11.56
N GLY A 21 -4.19 -10.29 -12.18
CA GLY A 21 -5.48 -10.32 -11.48
C GLY A 21 -5.69 -11.57 -10.62
N ASP A 22 -4.82 -12.57 -10.71
CA ASP A 22 -4.78 -13.77 -9.87
C ASP A 22 -3.72 -13.69 -8.75
N ASP A 23 -3.19 -12.50 -8.46
CA ASP A 23 -2.13 -12.21 -7.49
C ASP A 23 -0.76 -12.83 -7.82
N THR A 24 -0.55 -13.34 -9.05
CA THR A 24 0.72 -13.93 -9.46
C THR A 24 1.66 -12.94 -10.16
N LEU A 25 2.96 -13.28 -10.18
CA LEU A 25 3.99 -12.62 -10.97
C LEU A 25 4.29 -13.44 -12.23
N SER A 26 4.44 -12.77 -13.37
CA SER A 26 4.85 -13.46 -14.60
C SER A 26 6.37 -13.69 -14.62
N ASP A 27 6.77 -14.75 -15.33
CA ASP A 27 8.19 -15.01 -15.62
C ASP A 27 8.87 -13.83 -16.34
N ARG A 28 8.13 -13.10 -17.17
CA ARG A 28 8.64 -11.93 -17.90
C ARG A 28 8.92 -10.76 -16.97
N SER A 29 8.01 -10.46 -16.04
CA SER A 29 8.21 -9.43 -15.01
C SER A 29 9.39 -9.76 -14.10
N LEU A 30 9.50 -11.03 -13.66
CA LEU A 30 10.64 -11.50 -12.88
C LEU A 30 11.96 -11.33 -13.65
N ALA A 31 12.00 -11.71 -14.92
CA ALA A 31 13.19 -11.55 -15.76
C ALA A 31 13.56 -10.07 -15.99
N ALA A 32 12.57 -9.19 -16.15
CA ALA A 32 12.79 -7.75 -16.30
C ALA A 32 13.37 -7.13 -15.01
N LEU A 33 12.81 -7.46 -13.84
CA LEU A 33 13.32 -7.02 -12.55
C LEU A 33 14.75 -7.55 -12.27
N ALA A 34 15.05 -8.79 -12.67
CA ALA A 34 16.41 -9.33 -12.59
C ALA A 34 17.40 -8.52 -13.45
N ARG A 35 16.98 -8.02 -14.62
CA ARG A 35 17.82 -7.14 -15.46
C ARG A 35 18.05 -5.77 -14.80
N VAL A 36 17.01 -5.19 -14.19
CA VAL A 36 17.13 -3.95 -13.39
C VAL A 36 18.19 -4.14 -12.31
N ALA A 37 18.12 -5.23 -11.56
CA ALA A 37 19.08 -5.55 -10.51
C ALA A 37 20.50 -5.76 -11.06
N ALA A 38 20.64 -6.46 -12.20
CA ALA A 38 21.94 -6.68 -12.85
C ALA A 38 22.57 -5.39 -13.38
N ALA A 39 21.76 -4.40 -13.75
CA ALA A 39 22.21 -3.06 -14.14
C ALA A 39 22.60 -2.18 -12.94
N GLY A 40 22.40 -2.66 -11.71
CA GLY A 40 22.74 -1.95 -10.47
C GLY A 40 21.63 -1.06 -9.91
N ALA A 41 20.48 -0.98 -10.58
CA ALA A 41 19.32 -0.25 -10.09
C ALA A 41 18.58 -1.04 -9.00
N ARG A 42 17.77 -0.34 -8.20
CA ARG A 42 16.97 -0.91 -7.12
C ARG A 42 15.51 -0.96 -7.51
N HIS A 43 14.83 -2.03 -7.11
CA HIS A 43 13.38 -2.15 -7.18
C HIS A 43 12.79 -2.03 -5.78
N LEU A 44 11.76 -1.20 -5.65
CA LEU A 44 10.94 -1.07 -4.45
C LEU A 44 9.49 -1.38 -4.81
N VAL A 45 8.90 -2.27 -4.02
CA VAL A 45 7.45 -2.44 -3.98
C VAL A 45 6.85 -1.29 -3.17
N VAL A 46 5.78 -0.67 -3.67
CA VAL A 46 5.09 0.46 -3.02
C VAL A 46 3.57 0.24 -3.04
N THR A 47 3.02 -0.30 -1.95
CA THR A 47 1.67 -0.88 -1.94
C THR A 47 0.81 -0.46 -0.73
N GLY A 48 -0.51 -0.56 -0.91
CA GLY A 48 -1.49 -0.51 0.17
C GLY A 48 -1.47 -1.73 1.10
N ARG A 49 -0.96 -2.88 0.65
CA ARG A 49 -0.86 -4.10 1.46
C ARG A 49 0.06 -3.87 2.68
N PRO A 50 -0.29 -4.35 3.89
CA PRO A 50 0.58 -4.25 5.06
C PRO A 50 1.77 -5.22 4.92
N ALA A 51 2.87 -4.95 5.62
CA ALA A 51 4.11 -5.74 5.54
C ALA A 51 3.93 -7.27 5.64
N PRO A 52 3.08 -7.82 6.54
CA PRO A 52 2.84 -9.26 6.64
C PRO A 52 2.30 -9.89 5.35
N ARG A 53 1.56 -9.13 4.53
CA ARG A 53 1.03 -9.59 3.23
C ARG A 53 2.03 -9.44 2.09
N VAL A 54 3.02 -8.56 2.25
CA VAL A 54 4.05 -8.29 1.25
C VAL A 54 5.24 -9.21 1.42
N ARG A 55 5.57 -9.60 2.66
CA ARG A 55 6.70 -10.45 3.00
C ARG A 55 6.77 -11.76 2.17
N PRO A 56 5.70 -12.58 2.06
CA PRO A 56 5.75 -13.78 1.22
C PRO A 56 5.98 -13.48 -0.27
N LEU A 57 5.47 -12.35 -0.76
CA LEU A 57 5.65 -11.94 -2.15
C LEU A 57 7.11 -11.50 -2.44
N LEU A 58 7.77 -10.86 -1.48
CA LEU A 58 9.17 -10.48 -1.64
C LEU A 58 10.09 -11.70 -1.73
N ASP A 59 9.73 -12.79 -1.04
CA ASP A 59 10.42 -14.09 -1.17
C ASP A 59 10.28 -14.63 -2.61
N ASP A 60 9.07 -14.58 -3.19
CA ASP A 60 8.81 -14.99 -4.59
C ASP A 60 9.56 -14.11 -5.61
N LEU A 61 9.68 -12.81 -5.33
CA LEU A 61 10.51 -11.86 -6.11
C LEU A 61 12.01 -12.10 -5.96
N GLY A 62 12.45 -12.92 -4.99
CA GLY A 62 13.84 -13.03 -4.58
C GLY A 62 14.43 -11.70 -4.08
N SER A 63 13.57 -10.75 -3.68
CA SER A 63 13.96 -9.41 -3.27
C SER A 63 14.32 -9.41 -1.79
N ARG A 64 15.55 -8.98 -1.50
CA ARG A 64 16.03 -8.71 -0.13
C ARG A 64 16.13 -7.22 0.17
N GLY A 65 15.48 -6.40 -0.65
CA GLY A 65 15.48 -4.96 -0.54
C GLY A 65 14.44 -4.44 0.45
N LEU A 66 14.17 -3.15 0.35
CA LEU A 66 13.08 -2.52 1.10
C LEU A 66 11.75 -2.68 0.35
N ALA A 67 10.66 -2.61 1.09
CA ALA A 67 9.32 -2.47 0.57
C ALA A 67 8.56 -1.41 1.35
N VAL A 68 7.78 -0.62 0.64
CA VAL A 68 6.88 0.38 1.19
C VAL A 68 5.49 -0.24 1.25
N CYS A 69 4.97 -0.39 2.46
CA CYS A 69 3.74 -1.11 2.76
C CYS A 69 2.73 -0.18 3.45
N GLY A 70 1.48 -0.64 3.56
CA GLY A 70 0.43 0.06 4.28
C GLY A 70 0.17 1.47 3.76
N GLN A 71 0.12 1.65 2.43
CA GLN A 71 -0.07 2.96 1.78
C GLN A 71 1.07 3.95 2.10
N GLY A 72 2.26 3.44 2.40
CA GLY A 72 3.40 4.25 2.79
C GLY A 72 3.58 4.44 4.28
N ALA A 73 2.75 3.83 5.13
CA ALA A 73 2.88 3.89 6.60
C ALA A 73 3.99 2.98 7.14
N GLN A 74 4.46 2.01 6.36
CA GLN A 74 5.47 1.05 6.77
C GLN A 74 6.60 1.00 5.74
N VAL A 75 7.85 0.97 6.21
CA VAL A 75 9.02 0.61 5.41
C VAL A 75 9.60 -0.68 5.99
N TYR A 76 9.44 -1.77 5.27
CA TYR A 76 9.89 -3.10 5.64
C TYR A 76 11.23 -3.41 4.96
N ASP A 77 12.17 -3.96 5.72
CA ASP A 77 13.45 -4.48 5.24
C ASP A 77 13.38 -6.01 5.19
N ALA A 78 13.29 -6.57 3.98
CA ALA A 78 13.22 -8.01 3.78
C ALA A 78 14.55 -8.72 4.07
N GLY A 79 15.68 -8.03 3.97
CA GLY A 79 16.99 -8.60 4.28
C GLY A 79 17.19 -8.80 5.79
N ALA A 80 16.64 -7.90 6.61
CA ALA A 80 16.71 -7.95 8.07
C ALA A 80 15.44 -8.47 8.75
N ASP A 81 14.38 -8.74 7.98
CA ASP A 81 13.06 -9.16 8.44
C ASP A 81 12.48 -8.26 9.55
N ARG A 82 12.49 -6.93 9.32
CA ARG A 82 12.01 -5.93 10.29
C ARG A 82 11.40 -4.70 9.64
N LEU A 83 10.54 -4.01 10.37
CA LEU A 83 10.12 -2.64 10.01
C LEU A 83 11.25 -1.66 10.36
N LEU A 84 11.77 -0.94 9.36
CA LEU A 84 12.69 0.18 9.57
C LEU A 84 11.94 1.43 10.03
N TRP A 85 10.71 1.57 9.57
CA TRP A 85 9.84 2.68 9.91
C TRP A 85 8.39 2.21 9.89
N SER A 86 7.61 2.73 10.83
CA SER A 86 6.18 2.47 10.93
C SER A 86 5.47 3.67 11.55
N VAL A 87 4.34 4.06 10.97
CA VAL A 87 3.40 5.02 11.55
C VAL A 87 2.15 4.28 11.96
N THR A 88 1.86 4.35 13.25
CA THR A 88 0.67 3.76 13.83
C THR A 88 -0.42 4.80 13.96
N LEU A 89 -1.66 4.35 13.89
CA LEU A 89 -2.80 5.20 14.20
C LEU A 89 -2.84 5.39 15.71
N ASP A 90 -2.86 6.65 16.15
CA ASP A 90 -3.01 6.98 17.56
C ASP A 90 -4.33 6.40 18.09
N ARG A 91 -4.24 5.62 19.16
CA ARG A 91 -5.37 4.83 19.64
C ARG A 91 -6.43 5.70 20.32
N GLU A 92 -6.03 6.77 20.99
CA GLU A 92 -6.98 7.71 21.60
C GLU A 92 -7.71 8.51 20.50
N LEU A 93 -6.99 8.90 19.43
CA LEU A 93 -7.61 9.52 18.27
C LEU A 93 -8.55 8.56 17.53
N ALA A 94 -8.16 7.28 17.40
CA ALA A 94 -9.00 6.25 16.81
C ALA A 94 -10.30 6.08 17.62
N GLU A 95 -10.21 5.85 18.93
CA GLU A 95 -11.39 5.75 19.81
C GLU A 95 -12.28 7.00 19.72
N THR A 96 -11.67 8.20 19.72
CA THR A 96 -12.39 9.47 19.55
C THR A 96 -13.09 9.54 18.20
N ALA A 97 -12.44 9.08 17.12
CA ALA A 97 -13.02 9.03 15.79
C ALA A 97 -14.21 8.07 15.73
N LEU A 98 -14.10 6.87 16.30
CA LEU A 98 -15.23 5.93 16.39
C LEU A 98 -16.40 6.54 17.15
N GLY A 99 -16.18 7.12 18.33
CA GLY A 99 -17.26 7.70 19.12
C GLY A 99 -17.97 8.85 18.40
N LYS A 100 -17.25 9.63 17.59
CA LYS A 100 -17.84 10.67 16.72
C LYS A 100 -18.67 10.08 15.58
N ILE A 101 -18.20 9.01 14.96
CA ILE A 101 -18.95 8.31 13.91
C ILE A 101 -20.23 7.73 14.50
N GLU A 102 -20.13 7.06 15.65
CA GLU A 102 -21.28 6.46 16.33
C GLU A 102 -22.33 7.46 16.77
N ALA A 103 -21.92 8.68 17.15
CA ALA A 103 -22.85 9.75 17.46
C ALA A 103 -23.72 10.16 16.27
N GLU A 104 -23.24 9.97 15.03
CA GLU A 104 -23.96 10.32 13.80
C GLU A 104 -24.79 9.14 13.25
N VAL A 105 -24.24 7.92 13.26
CA VAL A 105 -24.86 6.77 12.59
C VAL A 105 -25.43 5.72 13.53
N GLY A 106 -25.18 5.81 14.83
CA GLY A 106 -25.48 4.74 15.79
C GLY A 106 -24.35 3.70 15.87
N GLU A 107 -24.68 2.49 16.31
CA GLU A 107 -23.68 1.44 16.56
C GLU A 107 -22.91 1.07 15.28
N VAL A 108 -21.59 1.23 15.31
CA VAL A 108 -20.68 0.65 14.32
C VAL A 108 -19.90 -0.48 14.95
N TYR A 109 -19.41 -1.41 14.14
CA TYR A 109 -18.50 -2.44 14.58
C TYR A 109 -17.09 -2.22 14.07
N ALA A 110 -16.11 -2.62 14.87
CA ALA A 110 -14.69 -2.42 14.61
C ALA A 110 -13.85 -3.71 14.58
N ALA A 111 -12.89 -3.73 13.68
CA ALA A 111 -11.71 -4.57 13.77
C ALA A 111 -10.46 -3.69 13.67
N VAL A 112 -9.32 -4.14 14.16
CA VAL A 112 -8.05 -3.40 14.03
C VAL A 112 -6.97 -4.32 13.52
N ASP A 113 -6.14 -3.81 12.62
CA ASP A 113 -4.91 -4.48 12.22
C ASP A 113 -3.78 -3.97 13.11
N GLN A 114 -3.20 -4.86 13.90
CA GLN A 114 -2.01 -4.56 14.70
C GLN A 114 -0.83 -4.25 13.79
N ASP A 115 -0.02 -3.29 14.22
CA ASP A 115 1.25 -2.98 13.55
C ASP A 115 2.28 -4.08 13.82
N GLY A 116 3.18 -4.31 12.86
CA GLY A 116 4.24 -5.30 12.98
C GLY A 116 4.42 -6.17 11.73
N VAL A 117 5.47 -7.00 11.75
CA VAL A 117 5.87 -7.86 10.63
C VAL A 117 4.98 -9.10 10.49
N ASP A 118 4.45 -9.63 11.59
CA ASP A 118 3.63 -10.83 11.57
C ASP A 118 2.15 -10.54 11.29
N GLY A 119 1.67 -9.36 11.69
CA GLY A 119 0.30 -8.91 11.44
C GLY A 119 -0.77 -9.70 12.18
N LEU A 120 -1.63 -9.01 12.92
CA LEU A 120 -2.77 -9.64 13.58
C LEU A 120 -3.98 -8.73 13.48
N THR A 121 -5.08 -9.25 12.95
CA THR A 121 -6.36 -8.55 13.02
C THR A 121 -7.08 -8.94 14.32
N LEU A 122 -7.37 -7.97 15.17
CA LEU A 122 -8.28 -8.15 16.30
C LEU A 122 -9.69 -7.75 15.88
N ILE A 123 -10.66 -8.61 16.17
CA ILE A 123 -12.06 -8.43 15.76
C ILE A 123 -12.93 -8.38 17.01
N GLU A 124 -13.74 -7.33 17.16
CA GLU A 124 -14.64 -7.25 18.30
C GLU A 124 -15.90 -8.13 18.16
N PRO A 125 -16.69 -8.27 19.24
CA PRO A 125 -18.02 -8.87 19.16
C PRO A 125 -18.95 -8.06 18.23
N GLY A 126 -19.55 -8.73 17.25
CA GLY A 126 -20.49 -8.11 16.30
C GLY A 126 -19.87 -7.76 14.94
N TYR A 127 -18.56 -7.54 14.85
CA TYR A 127 -17.91 -7.35 13.56
C TYR A 127 -17.89 -8.65 12.74
N LEU A 128 -18.40 -8.56 11.51
CA LEU A 128 -18.42 -9.66 10.54
C LEU A 128 -17.29 -9.47 9.53
N MET A 129 -16.29 -10.34 9.61
CA MET A 129 -15.19 -10.43 8.64
C MET A 129 -15.18 -11.83 8.00
N PRO A 130 -15.82 -12.02 6.84
CA PRO A 130 -15.90 -13.34 6.22
C PRO A 130 -14.54 -13.80 5.67
N HIS A 131 -13.71 -12.86 5.20
CA HIS A 131 -12.44 -13.15 4.54
C HIS A 131 -11.33 -12.26 5.12
N PRO A 132 -10.78 -12.62 6.30
CA PRO A 132 -9.64 -11.91 6.85
C PRO A 132 -8.42 -12.05 5.93
N THR A 133 -7.68 -10.95 5.72
CA THR A 133 -6.45 -10.96 4.91
C THR A 133 -5.18 -11.18 5.73
N LEU A 134 -5.32 -11.18 7.05
CA LEU A 134 -4.29 -11.48 8.05
C LEU A 134 -4.82 -12.57 9.00
N PRO A 135 -3.95 -13.24 9.77
CA PRO A 135 -4.39 -14.01 10.94
C PRO A 135 -5.31 -13.14 11.80
N ALA A 136 -6.46 -13.70 12.21
CA ALA A 136 -7.48 -12.92 12.90
C ALA A 136 -7.96 -13.59 14.18
N VAL A 137 -8.09 -12.79 15.24
CA VAL A 137 -8.51 -13.24 16.58
C VAL A 137 -9.70 -12.40 17.03
N ARG A 138 -10.74 -13.08 17.54
CA ARG A 138 -11.88 -12.40 18.16
C ARG A 138 -11.57 -12.06 19.61
N VAL A 139 -11.74 -10.80 19.98
CA VAL A 139 -11.59 -10.34 21.37
C VAL A 139 -12.92 -10.45 22.12
N GLY A 140 -12.85 -10.51 23.45
CA GLY A 140 -14.03 -10.58 24.31
C GLY A 140 -14.75 -9.24 24.48
N ARG A 141 -14.01 -8.13 24.39
CA ARG A 141 -14.51 -6.76 24.55
C ARG A 141 -13.86 -5.84 23.53
N ARG A 142 -14.58 -4.81 23.07
CA ARG A 142 -14.06 -3.75 22.18
C ARG A 142 -12.78 -3.10 22.73
N ASP A 143 -12.72 -2.83 24.03
CA ASP A 143 -11.55 -2.19 24.66
C ASP A 143 -10.25 -2.99 24.47
N ASP A 144 -10.35 -4.30 24.21
CA ASP A 144 -9.19 -5.15 23.99
C ASP A 144 -8.53 -4.92 22.62
N LEU A 145 -9.21 -4.25 21.67
CA LEU A 145 -8.64 -3.87 20.37
C LEU A 145 -7.45 -2.92 20.53
N TRP A 146 -7.44 -2.09 21.56
CA TRP A 146 -6.52 -0.95 21.70
C TRP A 146 -5.28 -1.24 22.54
N ARG A 147 -5.01 -2.52 22.85
CA ARG A 147 -3.92 -2.91 23.76
C ARG A 147 -2.53 -2.76 23.15
N GLU A 148 -2.42 -3.01 21.85
CA GLU A 148 -1.16 -2.95 21.09
C GLU A 148 -1.23 -1.82 20.05
N PRO A 149 -0.09 -1.34 19.51
CA PRO A 149 -0.08 -0.40 18.40
C PRO A 149 -0.82 -0.95 17.17
N ILE A 150 -1.59 -0.09 16.50
CA ILE A 150 -2.41 -0.47 15.34
C ILE A 150 -1.99 0.32 14.10
N SER A 151 -2.06 -0.33 12.96
CA SER A 151 -1.83 0.30 11.65
C SER A 151 -3.10 0.95 11.10
N LYS A 152 -4.27 0.35 11.39
CA LYS A 152 -5.57 0.85 10.96
C LYS A 152 -6.73 0.26 11.76
N VAL A 153 -7.89 0.92 11.65
CA VAL A 153 -9.19 0.41 12.07
C VAL A 153 -10.01 0.09 10.83
N LEU A 154 -10.71 -1.05 10.83
CA LEU A 154 -11.76 -1.39 9.87
C LEU A 154 -13.13 -1.23 10.54
N LEU A 155 -14.03 -0.52 9.88
CA LEU A 155 -15.36 -0.20 10.35
C LEU A 155 -16.42 -0.81 9.44
N ARG A 156 -17.47 -1.33 10.06
CA ARG A 156 -18.69 -1.79 9.38
C ARG A 156 -19.92 -1.30 10.12
N HIS A 157 -20.95 -0.93 9.38
CA HIS A 157 -22.27 -0.62 9.93
C HIS A 157 -23.25 -1.71 9.50
N PRO A 158 -24.21 -2.13 10.35
CA PRO A 158 -25.17 -3.19 10.01
C PRO A 158 -26.04 -2.86 8.78
N ASP A 159 -26.41 -1.58 8.62
CA ASP A 159 -27.41 -1.16 7.64
C ASP A 159 -26.90 -0.20 6.55
N LEU A 160 -25.76 0.45 6.75
CA LEU A 160 -25.28 1.49 5.83
C LEU A 160 -24.37 0.87 4.79
N SER A 161 -24.43 1.41 3.58
CA SER A 161 -23.39 1.17 2.58
C SER A 161 -22.03 1.72 3.03
N ASP A 162 -20.97 1.22 2.41
CA ASP A 162 -19.61 1.75 2.57
C ASP A 162 -19.51 3.21 2.12
N ASP A 163 -20.19 3.62 1.06
CA ASP A 163 -20.27 5.01 0.62
C ASP A 163 -20.90 5.93 1.68
N GLU A 164 -22.05 5.55 2.23
CA GLU A 164 -22.75 6.33 3.27
C GLU A 164 -21.94 6.41 4.55
N LEU A 165 -21.35 5.29 4.99
CA LEU A 165 -20.51 5.23 6.16
C LEU A 165 -19.23 6.06 5.97
N ALA A 166 -18.57 5.96 4.81
CA ALA A 166 -17.35 6.72 4.52
C ALA A 166 -17.62 8.21 4.43
N ALA A 167 -18.71 8.63 3.77
CA ALA A 167 -19.10 10.04 3.69
C ALA A 167 -19.36 10.62 5.08
N THR A 168 -20.12 9.89 5.92
CA THR A 168 -20.42 10.31 7.29
C THR A 168 -19.16 10.34 8.15
N ALA A 169 -18.31 9.32 8.06
CA ALA A 169 -17.05 9.27 8.80
C ALA A 169 -16.12 10.43 8.45
N ARG A 170 -15.96 10.74 7.15
CA ARG A 170 -15.16 11.91 6.71
C ARG A 170 -15.68 13.22 7.29
N ALA A 171 -17.01 13.40 7.29
CA ALA A 171 -17.63 14.61 7.84
C ALA A 171 -17.47 14.70 9.37
N ALA A 172 -17.60 13.58 10.08
CA ALA A 172 -17.60 13.54 11.55
C ALA A 172 -16.19 13.70 12.15
N ILE A 173 -15.18 13.04 11.57
CA ILE A 173 -13.86 12.93 12.22
C ILE A 173 -12.86 13.96 11.72
N GLY A 174 -13.10 14.59 10.57
CA GLY A 174 -12.20 15.59 10.00
C GLY A 174 -10.77 15.06 9.85
N SER A 175 -9.79 15.72 10.48
CA SER A 175 -8.37 15.37 10.40
C SER A 175 -7.88 14.42 11.51
N LEU A 176 -8.77 13.69 12.19
CA LEU A 176 -8.37 12.71 13.20
C LEU A 176 -7.74 11.46 12.59
N ALA A 177 -8.24 11.04 11.43
CA ALA A 177 -7.73 9.92 10.65
C ALA A 177 -8.09 10.12 9.16
N THR A 178 -7.34 9.46 8.28
CA THR A 178 -7.70 9.34 6.87
C THR A 178 -8.77 8.27 6.72
N VAL A 179 -9.86 8.58 6.00
CA VAL A 179 -10.98 7.65 5.75
C VAL A 179 -10.94 7.15 4.32
N THR A 180 -10.72 5.84 4.15
CA THR A 180 -10.70 5.16 2.86
C THR A 180 -11.73 4.03 2.84
N MET A 181 -12.06 3.53 1.65
CA MET A 181 -12.86 2.32 1.47
C MET A 181 -11.93 1.21 1.01
N SER A 182 -12.06 0.01 1.58
CA SER A 182 -11.13 -1.10 1.31
C SER A 182 -11.78 -2.38 0.81
N GLY A 183 -13.10 -2.37 0.65
CA GLY A 183 -13.87 -3.47 0.09
C GLY A 183 -15.34 -3.34 0.43
N PRO A 184 -16.20 -4.21 -0.11
CA PRO A 184 -17.64 -4.09 0.02
C PRO A 184 -18.08 -3.98 1.48
N GLY A 185 -18.70 -2.85 1.82
CA GLY A 185 -19.24 -2.57 3.13
C GLY A 185 -18.19 -2.34 4.22
N THR A 186 -16.93 -2.08 3.89
CA THR A 186 -15.85 -1.84 4.86
C THR A 186 -15.19 -0.48 4.64
N VAL A 187 -15.14 0.33 5.70
CA VAL A 187 -14.46 1.63 5.74
C VAL A 187 -13.22 1.52 6.62
N GLU A 188 -12.11 2.11 6.22
CA GLU A 188 -10.86 2.10 6.99
C GLU A 188 -10.53 3.48 7.56
N LEU A 189 -10.01 3.49 8.80
CA LEU A 189 -9.34 4.64 9.39
C LEU A 189 -7.83 4.36 9.41
N GLN A 190 -7.06 5.28 8.85
CA GLN A 190 -5.60 5.19 8.76
C GLN A 190 -4.95 6.48 9.28
N PRO A 191 -3.65 6.49 9.61
CA PRO A 191 -2.94 7.71 9.98
C PRO A 191 -3.11 8.83 8.95
N CYS A 192 -3.24 10.07 9.41
CA CYS A 192 -3.30 11.24 8.53
C CYS A 192 -1.95 11.57 7.90
N GLY A 193 -2.00 12.09 6.67
CA GLY A 193 -0.83 12.66 5.99
C GLY A 193 0.17 11.65 5.46
N ILE A 194 -0.18 10.36 5.44
CA ILE A 194 0.66 9.29 4.90
C ILE A 194 0.17 8.89 3.50
N THR A 195 1.12 8.80 2.57
CA THR A 195 0.90 8.40 1.18
C THR A 195 2.02 7.47 0.72
N LYS A 196 1.82 6.77 -0.41
CA LYS A 196 2.86 5.97 -1.07
C LYS A 196 4.14 6.77 -1.29
N ALA A 197 4.02 8.05 -1.66
CA ALA A 197 5.15 8.96 -1.81
C ALA A 197 5.93 9.20 -0.51
N THR A 198 5.23 9.30 0.62
CA THR A 198 5.86 9.51 1.93
C THR A 198 6.76 8.33 2.28
N GLY A 199 6.24 7.10 2.14
CA GLY A 199 7.02 5.89 2.39
C GLY A 199 8.13 5.68 1.35
N LEU A 200 7.87 5.99 0.07
CA LEU A 200 8.86 5.92 -1.00
C LEU A 200 10.03 6.88 -0.76
N ALA A 201 9.76 8.12 -0.36
CA ALA A 201 10.79 9.10 -0.05
C ALA A 201 11.70 8.63 1.10
N LEU A 202 11.11 8.07 2.16
CA LEU A 202 11.87 7.51 3.30
C LEU A 202 12.73 6.31 2.88
N ALA A 203 12.18 5.39 2.09
CA ALA A 203 12.92 4.24 1.59
C ALA A 203 14.05 4.65 0.63
N ALA A 204 13.81 5.62 -0.26
CA ALA A 204 14.80 6.14 -1.19
C ALA A 204 15.95 6.84 -0.46
N ASP A 205 15.66 7.68 0.54
CA ASP A 205 16.68 8.34 1.38
C ASP A 205 17.57 7.31 2.09
N HIS A 206 16.97 6.24 2.64
CA HIS A 206 17.72 5.14 3.25
C HIS A 206 18.69 4.45 2.27
N LEU A 207 18.34 4.42 0.99
CA LEU A 207 19.15 3.86 -0.08
C LEU A 207 20.14 4.87 -0.69
N GLY A 208 20.11 6.14 -0.28
CA GLY A 208 20.90 7.22 -0.87
C GLY A 208 20.48 7.54 -2.32
N LEU A 209 19.19 7.34 -2.63
CA LEU A 209 18.59 7.58 -3.95
C LEU A 209 17.59 8.73 -3.88
N GLY A 210 17.39 9.39 -5.02
CA GLY A 210 16.52 10.56 -5.13
C GLY A 210 15.42 10.41 -6.20
N PRO A 211 14.42 11.31 -6.17
CA PRO A 211 13.32 11.32 -7.13
C PRO A 211 13.79 11.46 -8.58
N GLU A 212 14.86 12.22 -8.83
CA GLU A 212 15.42 12.54 -10.15
C GLU A 212 15.90 11.32 -10.96
N HIS A 213 16.12 10.19 -10.26
CA HIS A 213 16.53 8.92 -10.86
C HIS A 213 15.49 7.81 -10.61
N THR A 214 14.24 8.18 -10.32
CA THR A 214 13.15 7.23 -10.04
C THR A 214 12.15 7.17 -11.18
N VAL A 215 11.80 5.95 -11.59
CA VAL A 215 10.59 5.65 -12.37
C VAL A 215 9.56 4.97 -11.48
N ALA A 216 8.31 5.43 -11.53
CA ALA A 216 7.20 4.89 -10.75
C ALA A 216 6.14 4.24 -11.65
N PHE A 217 5.55 3.15 -11.19
CA PHE A 217 4.46 2.44 -11.87
C PHE A 217 3.25 2.31 -10.94
N GLY A 218 2.05 2.55 -11.46
CA GLY A 218 0.81 2.46 -10.70
C GLY A 218 -0.42 2.41 -11.59
N ASP A 219 -1.57 2.12 -10.98
CA ASP A 219 -2.85 2.02 -11.68
C ASP A 219 -3.99 2.77 -10.99
N MET A 220 -3.85 3.19 -9.74
CA MET A 220 -4.94 3.77 -8.96
C MET A 220 -4.67 5.22 -8.50
N PRO A 221 -5.70 6.03 -8.17
CA PRO A 221 -5.51 7.43 -7.76
C PRO A 221 -4.61 7.60 -6.52
N ASN A 222 -4.50 6.58 -5.68
CA ASN A 222 -3.62 6.58 -4.51
C ASN A 222 -2.11 6.49 -4.88
N ASP A 223 -1.78 6.28 -6.17
CA ASP A 223 -0.43 6.37 -6.75
C ASP A 223 -0.06 7.78 -7.22
N ILE A 224 -1.02 8.69 -7.37
CA ILE A 224 -0.77 10.05 -7.87
C ILE A 224 0.35 10.75 -7.08
N PRO A 225 0.37 10.75 -5.73
CA PRO A 225 1.46 11.37 -5.00
C PRO A 225 2.83 10.74 -5.30
N MET A 226 2.87 9.43 -5.59
CA MET A 226 4.10 8.72 -5.96
C MET A 226 4.59 9.16 -7.35
N PHE A 227 3.68 9.44 -8.29
CA PHE A 227 4.01 9.98 -9.61
C PHE A 227 4.52 11.42 -9.49
N ASP A 228 3.85 12.26 -8.69
CA ASP A 228 4.30 13.64 -8.43
C ASP A 228 5.70 13.69 -7.80
N TRP A 229 6.08 12.65 -7.06
CA TRP A 229 7.38 12.55 -6.42
C TRP A 229 8.46 12.03 -7.38
N ALA A 230 8.15 11.06 -8.25
CA ALA A 230 9.13 10.43 -9.14
C ALA A 230 9.48 11.31 -10.35
N ALA A 231 10.63 11.05 -10.99
CA ALA A 231 11.01 11.75 -12.21
C ALA A 231 10.18 11.34 -13.43
N HIS A 232 9.63 10.11 -13.43
CA HIS A 232 8.83 9.59 -14.54
C HIS A 232 7.76 8.63 -14.00
N GLY A 233 6.49 9.00 -14.15
CA GLY A 233 5.32 8.20 -13.77
C GLY A 233 4.76 7.42 -14.96
N VAL A 234 4.62 6.11 -14.82
CA VAL A 234 4.09 5.20 -15.86
C VAL A 234 2.79 4.58 -15.38
N ALA A 235 1.67 5.02 -15.95
CA ALA A 235 0.37 4.41 -15.67
C ALA A 235 0.17 3.12 -16.49
N MET A 236 -0.46 2.13 -15.89
CA MET A 236 -0.88 0.91 -16.59
C MET A 236 -2.03 1.19 -17.57
N ALA A 237 -2.20 0.38 -18.61
CA ALA A 237 -3.34 0.54 -19.53
C ALA A 237 -4.69 0.37 -18.83
N ASN A 238 -4.74 -0.49 -17.80
CA ASN A 238 -5.91 -0.72 -16.93
C ASN A 238 -6.05 0.33 -15.82
N ALA A 239 -5.19 1.34 -15.77
CA ALA A 239 -5.21 2.36 -14.73
C ALA A 239 -6.49 3.21 -14.76
N HIS A 240 -6.86 3.70 -13.58
CA HIS A 240 -7.92 4.67 -13.40
C HIS A 240 -7.66 5.93 -14.24
N PRO A 241 -8.69 6.53 -14.89
CA PRO A 241 -8.51 7.70 -15.75
C PRO A 241 -7.82 8.89 -15.08
N GLU A 242 -8.04 9.07 -13.78
CA GLU A 242 -7.41 10.13 -12.99
C GLU A 242 -5.88 9.97 -12.95
N LEU A 243 -5.36 8.76 -12.71
CA LEU A 243 -3.92 8.51 -12.72
C LEU A 243 -3.35 8.64 -14.13
N GLN A 244 -4.05 8.10 -15.15
CA GLN A 244 -3.62 8.23 -16.54
C GLN A 244 -3.47 9.69 -16.98
N SER A 245 -4.32 10.59 -16.46
CA SER A 245 -4.31 12.00 -16.82
C SER A 245 -3.08 12.77 -16.32
N VAL A 246 -2.37 12.23 -15.32
CA VAL A 246 -1.16 12.83 -14.73
C VAL A 246 0.11 12.04 -15.02
N ALA A 247 0.02 10.92 -15.72
CA ALA A 247 1.17 10.07 -16.07
C ALA A 247 2.00 10.66 -17.22
N ASP A 248 3.31 10.48 -17.16
CA ASP A 248 4.23 10.83 -18.26
C ASP A 248 4.13 9.82 -19.42
N GLU A 249 3.80 8.58 -19.09
CA GLU A 249 3.63 7.49 -20.05
C GLU A 249 2.48 6.56 -19.62
N ILE A 250 1.78 5.99 -20.61
CA ILE A 250 0.85 4.88 -20.41
C ILE A 250 1.46 3.63 -21.08
N THR A 251 1.64 2.55 -20.32
CA THR A 251 2.15 1.26 -20.81
C THR A 251 1.00 0.27 -21.08
N LEU A 252 1.32 -1.01 -21.33
CA LEU A 252 0.34 -2.10 -21.45
C LEU A 252 -0.38 -2.37 -20.11
N SER A 253 -1.35 -3.28 -20.12
CA SER A 253 -2.03 -3.71 -18.90
C SER A 253 -1.10 -4.55 -18.03
N ASN A 254 -1.47 -4.74 -16.76
CA ASN A 254 -0.80 -5.69 -15.87
C ASN A 254 -0.88 -7.14 -16.40
N GLU A 255 -1.96 -7.50 -17.09
CA GLU A 255 -2.09 -8.81 -17.76
C GLU A 255 -1.15 -8.99 -18.95
N ASP A 256 -0.73 -7.89 -19.57
CA ASP A 256 0.14 -7.88 -20.74
C ASP A 256 1.61 -7.54 -20.39
N ASP A 257 1.97 -7.66 -19.11
CA ASP A 257 3.31 -7.36 -18.57
C ASP A 257 3.78 -5.93 -18.86
N GLY A 258 2.91 -4.94 -18.69
CA GLY A 258 3.22 -3.53 -18.99
C GLY A 258 4.44 -2.98 -18.24
N VAL A 259 4.65 -3.38 -16.98
CA VAL A 259 5.87 -3.05 -16.23
C VAL A 259 7.10 -3.63 -16.92
N ALA A 260 7.08 -4.92 -17.26
CA ALA A 260 8.20 -5.59 -17.90
C ALA A 260 8.54 -4.95 -19.26
N ALA A 261 7.54 -4.59 -20.06
CA ALA A 261 7.74 -3.95 -21.36
C ALA A 261 8.50 -2.62 -21.25
N VAL A 262 8.19 -1.80 -20.26
CA VAL A 262 8.92 -0.54 -20.02
C VAL A 262 10.33 -0.82 -19.51
N LEU A 263 10.49 -1.71 -18.53
CA LEU A 263 11.81 -2.05 -17.99
C LEU A 263 12.74 -2.66 -19.04
N GLU A 264 12.22 -3.49 -19.95
CA GLU A 264 12.98 -4.02 -21.09
C GLU A 264 13.44 -2.92 -22.05
N ARG A 265 12.65 -1.85 -22.23
CA ARG A 265 13.05 -0.71 -23.06
C ARG A 265 14.08 0.18 -22.35
N LEU A 266 13.97 0.36 -21.04
CA LEU A 266 14.86 1.21 -20.24
C LEU A 266 16.20 0.54 -19.90
N PHE A 267 16.18 -0.78 -19.66
CA PHE A 267 17.32 -1.58 -19.19
C PHE A 267 17.72 -2.70 -20.16
N GLY A 268 17.08 -2.77 -21.33
CA GLY A 268 17.48 -3.68 -22.39
C GLY A 268 18.87 -3.34 -22.91
N CYS A 269 19.67 -4.38 -23.13
CA CYS A 269 20.93 -4.25 -23.84
C CYS A 269 20.66 -3.83 -25.29
N GLY A 270 21.42 -2.87 -25.80
CA GLY A 270 21.75 -2.85 -27.22
C GLY A 270 22.57 -4.07 -27.63
#